data_AF-A0A932X9I9-F1
#
_entry.id   AF-A0A932X9I9-F1
#
_cell.length_a   1.000
_cell.length_b   1.000
_cell.length_c   1.000
_cell.angle_alpha   90.00
_cell.angle_beta   90.00
_cell.angle_gamma   90.00
#
_symmetry.space_group_name_H-M   'P 1'
#
loop_
_entity.id
_entity.type
_entity.pdbx_description
1 polymer ?
#
loop_
_entity_poly.entity_id
_entity_poly.type
_entity_poly.pdbx_seq_one_letter_code
_entity_poly.pdbx_strand_id
1 'polypeptide(L)'
;MVLVYEDRKKKVIKDRERINFSSFSSFHLIVITARAKGKRQISDSATDDEDLTIKIDDKTFPKLSRPERLIDSPAAFSGGTLHGLSKIIYFLTFLKGKDHTLELITDKLPNIATLESLRVYALTLGRELTLVLEQQAEDGDRRPWITFVFDQLALESFTPTLTYSRRLFDSDDIKIIFDGKTYSNFLKTLKYFLWRFAGFLLPDSSRTEKETFTVNASPGLHYLEFWADRKPTLEKIQLVLGNFKKPEITLYKNLPGRDYSHLDQFILEAVSFWNDFFAREKDAPPLRLDPSLVKAIVYRESRLGYYPDNQIVDVMQVWDPQNPAKDALLGKTVANEFISPSQIGHISYSYPDFARVPKVNNQQESLFWGVRWLYYKSQYLLEDEKGLVKPYVRKWRSWREAVRAYNANPEIGEEYVSEVFSVYEKGVDLEGNTLW
;
A
#
# COMPACT_ATOMS: atom_id res chain seq x y z
N MET A 1 4.26 6.88 -0.39
CA MET A 1 4.29 5.74 0.54
C MET A 1 4.14 6.31 1.94
N VAL A 2 3.24 5.77 2.76
CA VAL A 2 2.91 6.30 4.09
C VAL A 2 3.03 5.18 5.10
N LEU A 3 3.78 5.39 6.17
CA LEU A 3 3.86 4.42 7.27
C LEU A 3 2.53 4.38 8.02
N VAL A 4 1.93 3.20 8.10
CA VAL A 4 0.63 2.95 8.75
C VAL A 4 0.83 2.22 10.08
N TYR A 5 1.80 1.30 10.12
CA TYR A 5 2.10 0.52 11.31
C TYR A 5 3.60 0.23 11.38
N GLU A 6 4.15 0.24 12.59
CA GLU A 6 5.54 -0.13 12.84
C GLU A 6 5.69 -0.84 14.18
N ASP A 7 6.37 -1.99 14.15
CA ASP A 7 6.93 -2.66 15.32
C ASP A 7 8.42 -2.93 15.05
N ARG A 8 9.30 -2.32 15.84
CA ARG A 8 10.76 -2.53 15.77
C ARG A 8 11.28 -3.44 16.88
N LYS A 9 10.39 -3.99 17.72
CA LYS A 9 10.81 -4.79 18.86
C LYS A 9 11.09 -6.21 18.40
N LYS A 10 12.32 -6.64 18.64
CA LYS A 10 12.68 -8.05 18.53
C LYS A 10 11.90 -8.85 19.57
N LYS A 11 11.10 -9.82 19.13
CA LYS A 11 10.28 -10.67 20.01
C LYS A 11 10.21 -12.11 19.52
N VAL A 12 10.04 -13.01 20.47
CA VAL A 12 9.83 -14.43 20.19
C VAL A 12 8.34 -14.67 20.03
N ILE A 13 7.96 -15.12 18.84
CA ILE A 13 6.61 -15.59 18.53
C ILE A 13 6.47 -16.98 19.12
N LYS A 14 5.41 -17.25 19.88
CA LYS A 14 5.06 -18.59 20.37
C LYS A 14 3.72 -18.98 19.79
N ASP A 15 3.68 -20.06 19.02
CA ASP A 15 2.48 -20.60 18.36
C ASP A 15 1.83 -19.64 17.34
N ARG A 16 1.23 -18.56 17.83
CA ARG A 16 0.62 -17.52 17.00
C ARG A 16 0.74 -16.14 17.63
N GLU A 17 1.05 -15.14 16.82
CA GLU A 17 0.84 -13.74 17.17
C GLU A 17 -0.10 -13.08 16.17
N ARG A 18 -1.12 -12.40 16.68
CA ARG A 18 -2.09 -11.62 15.90
C ARG A 18 -1.81 -10.14 16.09
N ILE A 19 -1.61 -9.44 14.99
CA ILE A 19 -1.32 -8.01 14.94
C ILE A 19 -2.46 -7.35 14.17
N ASN A 20 -3.15 -6.41 14.80
CA ASN A 20 -4.20 -5.63 14.15
C ASN A 20 -3.63 -4.26 13.78
N PHE A 21 -3.96 -3.77 12.60
CA PHE A 21 -3.66 -2.41 12.17
C PHE A 21 -4.81 -1.86 11.34
N SER A 22 -5.00 -0.54 11.37
CA SER A 22 -6.03 0.11 10.58
C SER A 22 -5.41 0.87 9.40
N SER A 23 -5.91 0.64 8.19
CA SER A 23 -5.53 1.32 6.95
C SER A 23 -6.68 1.36 5.98
N PHE A 24 -6.75 2.31 5.07
CA PHE A 24 -7.82 2.35 4.07
C PHE A 24 -7.57 1.35 2.94
N SER A 25 -8.64 1.01 2.22
CA SER A 25 -8.59 0.24 0.97
C SER A 25 -7.53 0.79 0.02
N SER A 26 -6.41 0.10 -0.11
CA SER A 26 -5.27 0.56 -0.90
C SER A 26 -4.28 -0.58 -1.14
N PHE A 27 -3.25 -0.32 -1.94
CA PHE A 27 -2.10 -1.20 -1.98
C PHE A 27 -1.23 -0.95 -0.74
N HIS A 28 -0.67 -2.03 -0.21
CA HIS A 28 0.22 -2.00 0.94
C HIS A 28 1.55 -2.68 0.61
N LEU A 29 2.62 -2.11 1.17
CA LEU A 29 3.94 -2.71 1.24
C LEU A 29 4.13 -3.13 2.69
N ILE A 30 4.07 -4.43 2.96
CA ILE A 30 4.26 -4.99 4.28
C ILE A 30 5.65 -5.61 4.31
N VAL A 31 6.51 -5.10 5.18
CA VAL A 31 7.91 -5.50 5.31
C VAL A 31 8.07 -6.25 6.63
N ILE A 32 8.42 -7.53 6.54
CA ILE A 32 8.58 -8.41 7.69
C ILE A 32 10.01 -8.91 7.71
N THR A 33 10.71 -8.67 8.82
CA THR A 33 12.05 -9.22 9.05
C THR A 33 11.98 -10.19 10.20
N ALA A 34 12.41 -11.43 9.97
CA ALA A 34 12.39 -12.46 11.00
C ALA A 34 13.57 -13.43 10.83
N ARG A 35 13.75 -14.26 11.85
CA ARG A 35 14.72 -15.35 11.90
C ARG A 35 14.01 -16.63 12.34
N ALA A 36 14.52 -17.73 11.83
CA ALA A 36 14.15 -19.06 12.24
C ALA A 36 15.43 -19.90 12.35
N LYS A 37 15.63 -20.59 13.47
CA LYS A 37 16.80 -21.44 13.71
C LYS A 37 16.64 -22.81 13.06
N GLY A 38 17.73 -23.32 12.51
CA GLY A 38 17.77 -24.71 12.07
C GLY A 38 17.86 -25.65 13.25
N LYS A 39 17.43 -26.90 13.04
CA LYS A 39 17.52 -28.03 13.99
C LYS A 39 18.75 -28.02 14.91
N ARG A 40 19.96 -27.96 14.32
CA ARG A 40 21.24 -28.01 15.05
C ARG A 40 21.49 -26.81 15.96
N GLN A 41 20.83 -25.68 15.74
CA GLN A 41 20.95 -24.47 16.57
C GLN A 41 19.95 -24.46 17.74
N ILE A 42 18.94 -25.34 17.69
CA ILE A 42 17.97 -25.52 18.78
C ILE A 42 18.58 -26.46 19.82
N SER A 43 18.95 -27.66 19.41
CA SER A 43 19.74 -28.62 20.21
C SER A 43 20.27 -29.75 19.31
N ASP A 44 21.30 -30.47 19.77
CA ASP A 44 21.81 -31.64 19.06
C ASP A 44 20.76 -32.77 18.90
N SER A 45 19.76 -32.80 19.80
CA SER A 45 18.66 -33.77 19.83
C SER A 45 17.38 -33.31 19.16
N ALA A 46 17.26 -32.03 18.75
CA ALA A 46 16.06 -31.53 18.09
C ALA A 46 15.82 -32.37 16.84
N THR A 47 14.56 -32.70 16.50
CA THR A 47 14.21 -33.41 15.26
C THR A 47 13.74 -32.47 14.15
N ASP A 48 13.32 -31.26 14.54
CA ASP A 48 12.71 -30.23 13.71
C ASP A 48 13.46 -28.90 13.83
N ASP A 49 13.21 -28.01 12.90
CA ASP A 49 13.63 -26.60 12.87
C ASP A 49 12.51 -25.66 13.37
N GLU A 50 12.87 -24.39 13.57
CA GLU A 50 11.89 -23.32 13.76
C GLU A 50 11.32 -22.93 12.38
N ASP A 51 10.01 -22.72 12.27
CA ASP A 51 9.37 -22.18 11.07
C ASP A 51 8.37 -21.08 11.42
N LEU A 52 8.20 -20.11 10.52
CA LEU A 52 7.21 -19.05 10.64
C LEU A 52 6.51 -18.76 9.32
N THR A 53 5.19 -18.84 9.33
CA THR A 53 4.31 -18.48 8.21
C THR A 53 3.55 -17.20 8.50
N ILE A 54 3.07 -16.55 7.44
CA ILE A 54 2.38 -15.26 7.50
C ILE A 54 1.01 -15.40 6.85
N LYS A 55 0.00 -14.86 7.53
CA LYS A 55 -1.34 -14.64 7.00
C LYS A 55 -1.66 -13.16 7.07
N ILE A 56 -2.25 -12.61 6.02
CA ILE A 56 -2.68 -11.19 5.97
C ILE A 56 -4.17 -11.20 5.61
N ASP A 57 -5.00 -10.73 6.54
CA ASP A 57 -6.45 -10.92 6.54
C ASP A 57 -6.83 -12.40 6.37
N ASP A 58 -7.52 -12.76 5.30
CA ASP A 58 -7.87 -14.11 4.92
C ASP A 58 -6.86 -14.76 3.97
N LYS A 59 -5.84 -14.02 3.53
CA LYS A 59 -4.88 -14.45 2.51
C LYS A 59 -3.73 -15.25 3.10
N THR A 60 -3.37 -16.32 2.39
CA THR A 60 -2.16 -17.11 2.63
C THR A 60 -1.28 -17.09 1.38
N PHE A 61 0.00 -17.36 1.58
CA PHE A 61 1.01 -17.22 0.51
C PHE A 61 1.75 -18.55 0.35
N PRO A 62 1.15 -19.54 -0.32
CA PRO A 62 1.74 -20.87 -0.42
C PRO A 62 2.78 -20.96 -1.54
N LYS A 63 3.59 -22.02 -1.51
CA LYS A 63 4.46 -22.36 -2.63
C LYS A 63 3.63 -22.64 -3.89
N LEU A 64 3.94 -21.97 -5.01
CA LEU A 64 3.14 -22.06 -6.25
C LEU A 64 2.95 -23.50 -6.76
N SER A 65 3.97 -24.35 -6.61
CA SER A 65 3.90 -25.74 -7.06
C SER A 65 3.29 -26.71 -6.04
N ARG A 66 3.10 -26.28 -4.79
CA ARG A 66 2.57 -27.09 -3.66
C ARG A 66 1.75 -26.20 -2.72
N PRO A 67 0.52 -25.84 -3.11
CA PRO A 67 -0.33 -24.91 -2.37
C PRO A 67 -0.58 -25.29 -0.91
N GLU A 68 -0.51 -26.58 -0.59
CA GLU A 68 -0.69 -27.14 0.74
C GLU A 68 0.50 -26.91 1.69
N ARG A 69 1.68 -26.55 1.18
CA ARG A 69 2.90 -26.39 1.97
C ARG A 69 3.24 -24.91 2.21
N LEU A 70 2.64 -24.33 3.25
CA LEU A 70 2.88 -22.92 3.63
C LEU A 70 4.30 -22.66 4.16
N ILE A 71 4.85 -23.57 4.97
CA ILE A 71 6.19 -23.45 5.56
C ILE A 71 7.32 -23.47 4.52
N ASP A 72 7.11 -24.15 3.39
CA ASP A 72 8.05 -24.25 2.28
C ASP A 72 7.97 -23.05 1.32
N SER A 73 7.04 -22.13 1.56
CA SER A 73 6.80 -21.00 0.68
C SER A 73 7.97 -20.02 0.72
N PRO A 74 8.30 -19.36 -0.41
CA PRO A 74 9.15 -18.18 -0.39
C PRO A 74 8.65 -17.09 0.58
N ALA A 75 7.35 -17.04 0.87
CA ALA A 75 6.75 -16.12 1.84
C ALA A 75 6.83 -16.57 3.31
N ALA A 76 7.55 -17.66 3.62
CA ALA A 76 7.78 -18.14 4.98
C ALA A 76 9.23 -17.95 5.43
N PHE A 77 9.47 -18.09 6.72
CA PHE A 77 10.81 -18.15 7.32
C PHE A 77 11.06 -19.57 7.79
N SER A 78 11.91 -20.32 7.07
CA SER A 78 12.20 -21.70 7.42
C SER A 78 13.59 -21.87 8.00
N GLY A 79 13.68 -22.43 9.20
CA GLY A 79 14.93 -22.57 9.94
C GLY A 79 15.95 -23.49 9.27
N GLY A 80 15.46 -24.47 8.51
CA GLY A 80 16.23 -25.41 7.72
C GLY A 80 16.92 -24.76 6.52
N THR A 81 16.48 -23.56 6.12
CA THR A 81 17.15 -22.77 5.09
C THR A 81 17.82 -21.50 5.64
N LEU A 82 17.26 -20.89 6.69
CA LEU A 82 17.77 -19.64 7.25
C LEU A 82 18.91 -19.85 8.24
N HIS A 83 18.92 -20.97 8.97
CA HIS A 83 19.93 -21.26 9.98
C HIS A 83 20.17 -20.09 10.94
N GLY A 84 19.08 -19.50 11.46
CA GLY A 84 19.10 -18.40 12.43
C GLY A 84 19.49 -17.04 11.85
N LEU A 85 19.75 -16.96 10.54
CA LEU A 85 20.07 -15.71 9.85
C LEU A 85 18.78 -14.97 9.44
N SER A 86 18.90 -13.66 9.31
CA SER A 86 17.76 -12.79 9.01
C SER A 86 17.34 -12.92 7.55
N LYS A 87 16.02 -12.94 7.34
CA LYS A 87 15.37 -12.81 6.04
C LYS A 87 14.37 -11.66 6.09
N ILE A 88 14.19 -10.99 4.97
CA ILE A 88 13.21 -9.91 4.81
C ILE A 88 12.22 -10.30 3.72
N ILE A 89 10.92 -10.17 4.01
CA ILE A 89 9.84 -10.41 3.06
C ILE A 89 9.07 -9.11 2.85
N TYR A 90 8.93 -8.71 1.59
CA TYR A 90 8.19 -7.55 1.13
C TYR A 90 6.91 -8.03 0.45
N PHE A 91 5.76 -7.87 1.09
CA PHE A 91 4.46 -8.14 0.47
C PHE A 91 3.94 -6.88 -0.21
N LEU A 92 3.62 -6.98 -1.49
CA LEU A 92 2.88 -6.00 -2.25
C LEU A 92 1.48 -6.55 -2.52
N THR A 93 0.49 -6.08 -1.76
CA THR A 93 -0.88 -6.63 -1.77
C THR A 93 -1.91 -5.51 -1.66
N PHE A 94 -3.09 -5.68 -2.24
CA PHE A 94 -4.23 -4.79 -2.00
C PHE A 94 -5.04 -5.28 -0.81
N LEU A 95 -5.24 -4.44 0.20
CA LEU A 95 -6.13 -4.73 1.32
C LEU A 95 -7.40 -3.88 1.20
N LYS A 96 -8.57 -4.47 1.46
CA LYS A 96 -9.88 -3.81 1.37
C LYS A 96 -10.42 -3.54 2.77
N GLY A 97 -11.01 -2.36 2.98
CA GLY A 97 -11.62 -1.97 4.23
C GLY A 97 -10.68 -1.14 5.09
N LYS A 98 -10.96 -1.10 6.39
CA LYS A 98 -10.18 -0.32 7.36
C LYS A 98 -9.34 -1.20 8.27
N ASP A 99 -9.93 -2.27 8.80
CA ASP A 99 -9.33 -3.06 9.86
C ASP A 99 -8.72 -4.32 9.28
N HIS A 100 -7.41 -4.45 9.46
CA HIS A 100 -6.63 -5.54 8.93
C HIS A 100 -5.98 -6.34 10.04
N THR A 101 -5.77 -7.62 9.75
CA THR A 101 -5.10 -8.55 10.65
C THR A 101 -3.88 -9.14 9.95
N LEU A 102 -2.74 -9.14 10.63
CA LEU A 102 -1.57 -9.92 10.26
C LEU A 102 -1.36 -11.00 11.32
N GLU A 103 -1.30 -12.25 10.91
CA GLU A 103 -1.01 -13.38 11.79
C GLU A 103 0.35 -13.99 11.46
N LEU A 104 1.17 -14.13 12.49
CA LEU A 104 2.46 -14.81 12.48
C LEU A 104 2.24 -16.18 13.13
N ILE A 105 2.42 -17.28 12.39
CA ILE A 105 2.04 -18.63 12.82
C ILE A 105 3.23 -19.57 12.70
N THR A 106 3.61 -20.23 13.79
CA THR A 106 4.65 -21.28 13.82
C THR A 106 4.02 -22.67 13.69
N ASP A 107 4.76 -23.68 13.21
CA ASP A 107 4.16 -24.96 12.82
C ASP A 107 4.31 -26.09 13.86
N LYS A 108 5.47 -26.22 14.55
CA LYS A 108 5.77 -27.36 15.45
C LYS A 108 6.78 -27.07 16.58
N LEU A 109 6.77 -27.96 17.58
CA LEU A 109 7.45 -27.76 18.87
C LEU A 109 8.98 -27.88 18.77
N PRO A 110 9.74 -26.95 19.37
CA PRO A 110 9.25 -25.74 20.05
C PRO A 110 8.74 -24.70 19.02
N ASN A 111 7.46 -24.33 19.13
CA ASN A 111 6.68 -23.45 18.23
C ASN A 111 7.18 -22.00 18.26
N ILE A 112 8.49 -21.78 18.08
CA ILE A 112 9.11 -20.48 18.26
C ILE A 112 9.76 -19.99 16.98
N ALA A 113 9.64 -18.69 16.75
CA ALA A 113 10.41 -17.98 15.75
C ALA A 113 10.68 -16.57 16.27
N THR A 114 11.66 -15.87 15.71
CA THR A 114 12.00 -14.52 16.16
C THR A 114 11.59 -13.49 15.13
N LEU A 115 10.58 -12.67 15.44
CA LEU A 115 10.30 -11.47 14.67
C LEU A 115 11.30 -10.38 15.08
N GLU A 116 11.91 -9.73 14.10
CA GLU A 116 12.83 -8.61 14.33
C GLU A 116 12.17 -7.26 14.08
N SER A 117 11.39 -7.16 13.00
CA SER A 117 10.59 -5.97 12.73
C SER A 117 9.42 -6.25 11.79
N LEU A 118 8.39 -5.42 11.91
CA LEU A 118 7.24 -5.35 11.02
C LEU A 118 6.98 -3.88 10.70
N ARG A 119 6.88 -3.56 9.41
CA ARG A 119 6.44 -2.24 8.94
C ARG A 119 5.36 -2.40 7.89
N VAL A 120 4.31 -1.61 8.00
CA VAL A 120 3.23 -1.57 7.00
C VAL A 120 3.18 -0.19 6.43
N TYR A 121 3.25 -0.09 5.10
CA TYR A 121 3.07 1.15 4.39
C TYR A 121 1.85 1.06 3.49
N ALA A 122 1.00 2.08 3.51
CA ALA A 122 0.04 2.30 2.43
C ALA A 122 0.74 2.99 1.26
N LEU A 123 0.43 2.58 0.05
CA LEU A 123 0.98 3.17 -1.17
C LEU A 123 -0.08 3.44 -2.22
N THR A 124 0.15 4.53 -2.93
CA THR A 124 -0.38 4.69 -4.28
C THR A 124 0.53 3.91 -5.21
N LEU A 125 -0.03 2.91 -5.89
CA LEU A 125 0.72 2.13 -6.84
C LEU A 125 0.60 2.74 -8.24
N GLY A 126 1.75 3.12 -8.81
CA GLY A 126 1.89 3.45 -10.21
C GLY A 126 2.36 2.23 -11.02
N ARG A 127 2.66 2.43 -12.31
CA ARG A 127 3.30 1.40 -13.13
C ARG A 127 4.70 1.05 -12.63
N GLU A 128 5.40 2.01 -12.06
CA GLU A 128 6.74 1.82 -11.53
C GLU A 128 6.76 2.00 -10.01
N LEU A 129 7.48 1.11 -9.33
CA LEU A 129 7.79 1.21 -7.92
C LEU A 129 9.29 1.07 -7.71
N THR A 130 9.92 2.09 -7.17
CA THR A 130 11.35 2.05 -6.79
C THR A 130 11.47 1.98 -5.28
N LEU A 131 12.21 0.98 -4.79
CA LEU A 131 12.52 0.81 -3.39
C LEU A 131 14.03 0.96 -3.20
N VAL A 132 14.44 1.95 -2.40
CA VAL A 132 15.82 2.10 -1.90
C VAL A 132 15.89 1.35 -0.58
N LEU A 133 16.71 0.30 -0.55
CA LEU A 133 16.68 -0.72 0.50
C LEU A 133 17.93 -0.69 1.36
N GLU A 134 19.11 -0.60 0.72
CA GLU A 134 20.43 -0.64 1.38
C GLU A 134 20.56 -1.83 2.34
N GLN A 135 19.98 -2.97 1.97
CA GLN A 135 20.01 -4.16 2.79
C GLN A 135 21.25 -4.96 2.45
N GLN A 136 22.03 -5.35 3.46
CA GLN A 136 23.13 -6.28 3.34
C GLN A 136 22.75 -7.63 3.97
N ALA A 137 23.09 -8.72 3.29
CA ALA A 137 22.92 -10.06 3.85
C ALA A 137 23.89 -10.27 5.02
N GLU A 138 23.45 -11.00 6.04
CA GLU A 138 24.36 -11.46 7.10
C GLU A 138 25.40 -12.44 6.56
N ASP A 139 26.43 -12.78 7.33
CA ASP A 139 27.34 -13.83 6.87
C ASP A 139 26.66 -15.19 6.91
N GLY A 140 26.64 -15.91 5.80
CA GLY A 140 26.12 -17.27 5.77
C GLY A 140 26.17 -17.89 4.39
N ASP A 141 25.81 -19.16 4.29
CA ASP A 141 25.92 -19.95 3.07
C ASP A 141 24.54 -20.15 2.42
N ARG A 142 24.47 -20.00 1.09
CA ARG A 142 23.38 -20.46 0.19
C ARG A 142 21.95 -20.43 0.74
N ARG A 143 21.46 -19.27 1.14
CA ARG A 143 20.14 -19.16 1.78
C ARG A 143 19.25 -18.08 1.17
N PRO A 144 17.92 -18.18 1.36
CA PRO A 144 17.03 -17.07 1.10
C PRO A 144 17.40 -15.87 1.97
N TRP A 145 17.39 -14.68 1.37
CA TRP A 145 17.73 -13.45 2.07
C TRP A 145 16.64 -12.39 1.94
N ILE A 146 16.22 -12.07 0.72
CA ILE A 146 15.13 -11.14 0.45
C ILE A 146 14.10 -11.81 -0.46
N THR A 147 12.82 -11.68 -0.11
CA THR A 147 11.71 -12.13 -0.96
C THR A 147 10.73 -10.99 -1.19
N PHE A 148 10.31 -10.79 -2.43
CA PHE A 148 9.15 -9.98 -2.78
C PHE A 148 7.99 -10.89 -3.13
N VAL A 149 6.83 -10.60 -2.55
CA VAL A 149 5.57 -11.30 -2.80
C VAL A 149 4.65 -10.32 -3.51
N PHE A 150 4.21 -10.68 -4.71
CA PHE A 150 3.24 -9.90 -5.48
C PHE A 150 1.90 -10.62 -5.42
N ASP A 151 0.90 -10.00 -4.79
CA ASP A 151 -0.43 -10.60 -4.62
C ASP A 151 -1.45 -9.93 -5.56
N GLN A 152 -1.97 -10.71 -6.51
CA GLN A 152 -2.88 -10.25 -7.58
C GLN A 152 -2.29 -9.13 -8.44
N LEU A 153 -0.97 -9.14 -8.61
CA LEU A 153 -0.24 -8.10 -9.33
C LEU A 153 0.55 -8.69 -10.48
N ALA A 154 0.43 -8.06 -11.65
CA ALA A 154 1.27 -8.35 -12.80
C ALA A 154 2.65 -7.71 -12.59
N LEU A 155 3.71 -8.43 -12.99
CA LEU A 155 5.07 -7.91 -13.01
C LEU A 155 5.62 -8.04 -14.43
N GLU A 156 5.95 -6.93 -15.07
CA GLU A 156 6.55 -6.93 -16.41
C GLU A 156 8.07 -7.17 -16.32
N SER A 157 8.74 -6.41 -15.46
CA SER A 157 10.17 -6.54 -15.23
C SER A 157 10.59 -6.04 -13.85
N PHE A 158 11.80 -6.43 -13.44
CA PHE A 158 12.45 -5.89 -12.25
C PHE A 158 13.92 -5.60 -12.52
N THR A 159 14.46 -4.59 -11.85
CA THR A 159 15.82 -4.09 -12.03
C THR A 159 16.49 -3.89 -10.67
N PRO A 160 17.14 -4.92 -10.10
CA PRO A 160 17.91 -4.78 -8.88
C PRO A 160 19.22 -4.03 -9.14
N THR A 161 19.69 -3.31 -8.13
CA THR A 161 21.04 -2.76 -8.04
C THR A 161 21.72 -3.46 -6.86
N LEU A 162 22.70 -4.29 -7.18
CA LEU A 162 23.33 -5.24 -6.25
C LEU A 162 24.82 -4.98 -6.17
N THR A 163 25.38 -5.03 -4.97
CA THR A 163 26.81 -4.95 -4.70
C THR A 163 27.29 -6.28 -4.13
N TYR A 164 28.36 -6.82 -4.71
CA TYR A 164 28.92 -8.11 -4.32
C TYR A 164 30.45 -8.11 -4.52
N SER A 165 31.16 -8.87 -3.70
CA SER A 165 32.61 -8.83 -3.61
C SER A 165 33.29 -10.19 -3.73
N ARG A 166 34.49 -10.19 -4.30
CA ARG A 166 35.44 -11.29 -4.20
C ARG A 166 36.10 -11.22 -2.83
N ARG A 167 36.17 -12.34 -2.10
CA ARG A 167 36.81 -12.43 -0.79
C ARG A 167 37.99 -13.40 -0.84
N LEU A 168 38.82 -13.34 0.19
CA LEU A 168 39.89 -14.32 0.37
C LEU A 168 39.25 -15.65 0.79
N PHE A 169 39.41 -16.69 -0.04
CA PHE A 169 38.85 -18.03 0.12
C PHE A 169 37.34 -18.20 -0.13
N ASP A 170 36.61 -17.14 -0.46
CA ASP A 170 35.16 -17.19 -0.69
C ASP A 170 34.67 -16.00 -1.54
N SER A 171 33.37 -15.88 -1.81
CA SER A 171 32.80 -14.69 -2.46
C SER A 171 31.36 -14.42 -2.07
N ASP A 172 30.95 -13.16 -2.23
CA ASP A 172 29.53 -12.82 -2.21
C ASP A 172 28.90 -13.28 -3.54
N ASP A 173 27.97 -14.22 -3.46
CA ASP A 173 27.25 -14.75 -4.60
C ASP A 173 25.74 -14.51 -4.43
N ILE A 174 25.07 -14.19 -5.54
CA ILE A 174 23.64 -13.85 -5.55
C ILE A 174 22.92 -14.71 -6.58
N LYS A 175 21.90 -15.42 -6.11
CA LYS A 175 20.99 -16.20 -6.94
C LYS A 175 19.64 -15.49 -6.98
N ILE A 176 19.10 -15.34 -8.18
CA ILE A 176 17.81 -14.71 -8.43
C ILE A 176 16.84 -15.77 -8.91
N ILE A 177 15.67 -15.84 -8.27
CA ILE A 177 14.61 -16.81 -8.57
C ILE A 177 13.31 -16.04 -8.76
N PHE A 178 12.60 -16.29 -9.85
CA PHE A 178 11.24 -15.79 -10.05
C PHE A 178 10.31 -16.97 -10.28
N ASP A 179 9.28 -17.12 -9.43
CA ASP A 179 8.31 -18.22 -9.49
C ASP A 179 8.97 -19.62 -9.60
N GLY A 180 10.04 -19.83 -8.85
CA GLY A 180 10.83 -21.06 -8.87
C GLY A 180 11.81 -21.19 -10.05
N LYS A 181 11.74 -20.34 -11.07
CA LYS A 181 12.70 -20.29 -12.18
C LYS A 181 13.94 -19.49 -11.79
N THR A 182 15.11 -20.13 -11.82
CA THR A 182 16.39 -19.48 -11.52
C THR A 182 16.92 -18.73 -12.76
N TYR A 183 17.37 -17.50 -12.57
CA TYR A 183 18.12 -16.73 -13.56
C TYR A 183 19.62 -17.01 -13.42
N SER A 184 20.13 -17.93 -14.21
CA SER A 184 21.55 -18.33 -14.20
C SER A 184 22.47 -17.26 -14.80
N ASN A 185 23.77 -17.36 -14.51
CA ASN A 185 24.78 -16.64 -15.29
C ASN A 185 24.93 -17.20 -16.73
N PHE A 186 25.59 -16.43 -17.58
CA PHE A 186 25.84 -16.81 -18.98
C PHE A 186 26.89 -17.91 -19.16
N LEU A 187 27.81 -18.07 -18.21
CA LEU A 187 28.95 -18.97 -18.33
C LEU A 187 28.57 -20.45 -18.15
N LYS A 188 27.38 -20.76 -17.60
CA LYS A 188 26.78 -22.10 -17.46
C LYS A 188 27.74 -23.20 -16.95
N THR A 189 28.76 -22.84 -16.18
CA THR A 189 29.67 -23.80 -15.56
C THR A 189 28.98 -24.49 -14.39
N LEU A 190 29.21 -25.79 -14.20
CA LEU A 190 28.57 -26.59 -13.13
C LEU A 190 28.74 -25.99 -11.72
N LYS A 191 29.81 -25.23 -11.48
CA LYS A 191 30.09 -24.62 -10.18
C LYS A 191 29.28 -23.34 -9.93
N TYR A 192 28.95 -22.58 -10.97
CA TYR A 192 28.35 -21.25 -10.83
C TYR A 192 26.98 -21.11 -11.49
N PHE A 193 26.47 -22.13 -12.20
CA PHE A 193 25.26 -21.99 -13.00
C PHE A 193 24.01 -21.55 -12.22
N LEU A 194 23.94 -21.79 -10.91
CA LEU A 194 22.82 -21.34 -10.07
C LEU A 194 22.96 -19.89 -9.60
N TRP A 195 24.14 -19.30 -9.70
CA TRP A 195 24.44 -17.94 -9.28
C TRP A 195 24.35 -17.00 -10.46
N ARG A 196 23.53 -15.95 -10.34
CA ARG A 196 23.44 -14.90 -11.37
C ARG A 196 24.68 -14.03 -11.33
N PHE A 197 25.04 -13.61 -10.13
CA PHE A 197 26.23 -12.83 -9.82
C PHE A 197 27.11 -13.65 -8.89
N ALA A 198 28.37 -13.84 -9.24
CA ALA A 198 29.31 -14.61 -8.43
C ALA A 198 30.59 -13.79 -8.23
N GLY A 199 30.88 -13.41 -6.99
CA GLY A 199 32.01 -12.54 -6.68
C GLY A 199 33.36 -13.16 -7.06
N PHE A 200 33.48 -14.49 -7.05
CA PHE A 200 34.70 -15.19 -7.47
C PHE A 200 35.10 -14.89 -8.93
N LEU A 201 34.13 -14.58 -9.78
CA LEU A 201 34.35 -14.26 -11.19
C LEU A 201 34.75 -12.79 -11.43
N LEU A 202 34.75 -11.96 -10.38
CA LEU A 202 35.13 -10.57 -10.51
C LEU A 202 36.64 -10.42 -10.76
N PRO A 203 37.04 -9.54 -11.69
CA PRO A 203 38.45 -9.16 -11.85
C PRO A 203 38.94 -8.35 -10.65
N ASP A 204 38.06 -7.54 -10.06
CA ASP A 204 38.34 -6.64 -8.94
C ASP A 204 37.72 -7.17 -7.62
N SER A 205 37.97 -6.46 -6.51
CA SER A 205 37.51 -6.87 -5.18
C SER A 205 36.00 -6.74 -4.99
N SER A 206 35.33 -5.78 -5.64
CA SER A 206 33.89 -5.54 -5.49
C SER A 206 33.30 -4.92 -6.75
N ARG A 207 32.01 -5.18 -6.98
CA ARG A 207 31.26 -4.61 -8.10
C ARG A 207 29.82 -4.32 -7.71
N THR A 208 29.32 -3.18 -8.18
CA THR A 208 27.89 -2.84 -8.17
C THR A 208 27.32 -3.04 -9.56
N GLU A 209 26.29 -3.87 -9.70
CA GLU A 209 25.62 -4.15 -10.96
C GLU A 209 24.16 -3.78 -10.92
N LYS A 210 23.69 -3.24 -12.06
CA LYS A 210 22.28 -2.97 -12.34
C LYS A 210 21.90 -3.74 -13.59
N GLU A 211 20.99 -4.69 -13.45
CA GLU A 211 20.50 -5.50 -14.56
C GLU A 211 18.97 -5.54 -14.57
N THR A 212 18.34 -5.49 -15.74
CA THR A 212 16.88 -5.62 -15.89
C THR A 212 16.51 -7.02 -16.32
N PHE A 213 15.57 -7.63 -15.60
CA PHE A 213 15.02 -8.95 -15.89
C PHE A 213 13.56 -8.80 -16.31
N THR A 214 13.25 -9.17 -17.55
CA THR A 214 11.87 -9.22 -18.05
C THR A 214 11.24 -10.56 -17.69
N VAL A 215 10.08 -10.51 -17.05
CA VAL A 215 9.30 -11.68 -16.61
C VAL A 215 7.95 -11.78 -17.31
N ASN A 216 7.30 -10.65 -17.61
CA ASN A 216 5.96 -10.58 -18.22
C ASN A 216 4.92 -11.49 -17.53
N ALA A 217 4.92 -11.50 -16.21
CA ALA A 217 3.96 -12.24 -15.40
C ALA A 217 2.59 -11.56 -15.44
N SER A 218 1.55 -12.32 -15.77
CA SER A 218 0.15 -11.90 -15.67
C SER A 218 -0.24 -11.62 -14.21
N PRO A 219 -1.36 -10.94 -13.91
CA PRO A 219 -1.83 -10.79 -12.53
C PRO A 219 -2.00 -12.14 -11.84
N GLY A 220 -1.43 -12.28 -10.64
CA GLY A 220 -1.47 -13.51 -9.85
C GLY A 220 -0.64 -13.41 -8.58
N LEU A 221 -0.37 -14.55 -7.97
CA LEU A 221 0.59 -14.66 -6.87
C LEU A 221 1.98 -14.98 -7.44
N HIS A 222 2.94 -14.09 -7.22
CA HIS A 222 4.31 -14.25 -7.71
C HIS A 222 5.34 -14.05 -6.60
N TYR A 223 6.48 -14.72 -6.77
CA TYR A 223 7.62 -14.64 -5.85
C TYR A 223 8.88 -14.25 -6.60
N LEU A 224 9.53 -13.18 -6.16
CA LEU A 224 10.89 -12.84 -6.53
C LEU A 224 11.80 -13.05 -5.32
N GLU A 225 12.77 -13.95 -5.42
CA GLU A 225 13.68 -14.28 -4.34
C GLU A 225 15.12 -13.92 -4.70
N PHE A 226 15.81 -13.33 -3.74
CA PHE A 226 17.26 -13.16 -3.72
C PHE A 226 17.83 -14.08 -2.66
N TRP A 227 18.64 -15.02 -3.12
CA TRP A 227 19.42 -15.91 -2.28
C TRP A 227 20.87 -15.43 -2.25
N ALA A 228 21.48 -15.51 -1.07
CA ALA A 228 22.82 -15.00 -0.83
C ALA A 228 23.76 -16.11 -0.36
N ASP A 229 24.96 -16.10 -0.91
CA ASP A 229 26.16 -16.61 -0.27
C ASP A 229 26.97 -15.42 0.26
N ARG A 230 27.46 -15.52 1.49
CA ARG A 230 28.15 -14.44 2.23
C ARG A 230 27.29 -13.18 2.36
N LYS A 231 27.84 -11.98 2.11
CA LYS A 231 27.26 -10.68 2.50
C LYS A 231 27.03 -9.71 1.34
N PRO A 232 26.37 -10.10 0.23
CA PRO A 232 26.00 -9.14 -0.81
C PRO A 232 25.03 -8.09 -0.27
N THR A 233 24.92 -6.98 -0.99
CA THR A 233 24.03 -5.85 -0.68
C THR A 233 23.05 -5.60 -1.82
N LEU A 234 21.78 -5.41 -1.51
CA LEU A 234 20.72 -5.00 -2.41
C LEU A 234 20.43 -3.55 -2.08
N GLU A 235 21.01 -2.66 -2.87
CA GLU A 235 20.93 -1.23 -2.65
C GLU A 235 19.56 -0.70 -3.04
N LYS A 236 19.06 -1.17 -4.19
CA LYS A 236 17.82 -0.69 -4.79
C LYS A 236 17.16 -1.78 -5.62
N ILE A 237 15.84 -1.72 -5.73
CA ILE A 237 15.10 -2.44 -6.76
C ILE A 237 14.07 -1.53 -7.40
N GLN A 238 14.01 -1.55 -8.73
CA GLN A 238 12.93 -0.95 -9.51
C GLN A 238 12.04 -2.08 -10.02
N LEU A 239 10.74 -1.94 -9.83
CA LEU A 239 9.71 -2.88 -10.25
C LEU A 239 8.85 -2.18 -11.30
N VAL A 240 8.71 -2.80 -12.47
CA VAL A 240 7.78 -2.35 -13.51
C VAL A 240 6.61 -3.32 -13.47
N LEU A 241 5.50 -2.85 -12.93
CA LEU A 241 4.27 -3.59 -12.82
C LEU A 241 3.51 -3.55 -14.14
N GLY A 242 2.78 -4.62 -14.42
CA GLY A 242 1.86 -4.67 -15.56
C GLY A 242 0.56 -3.95 -15.26
N ASN A 243 -0.43 -4.14 -16.13
CA ASN A 243 -1.79 -3.68 -15.85
C ASN A 243 -2.33 -4.43 -14.63
N PHE A 244 -2.55 -3.69 -13.55
CA PHE A 244 -3.30 -4.17 -12.40
C PHE A 244 -4.67 -3.48 -12.37
N LYS A 245 -5.68 -4.19 -11.90
CA LYS A 245 -6.98 -3.58 -11.65
C LYS A 245 -6.78 -2.53 -10.55
N LYS A 246 -7.00 -1.26 -10.91
CA LYS A 246 -7.20 -0.21 -9.90
C LYS A 246 -8.41 -0.62 -9.05
N PRO A 247 -8.46 -0.25 -7.75
CA PRO A 247 -9.60 -0.56 -6.90
C PRO A 247 -10.91 -0.23 -7.61
N GLU A 248 -11.73 -1.26 -7.82
CA GLU A 248 -13.06 -1.12 -8.40
C GLU A 248 -13.94 -0.40 -7.37
N ILE A 249 -14.76 0.53 -7.85
CA ILE A 249 -15.79 1.15 -7.01
C ILE A 249 -16.74 0.06 -6.51
N THR A 250 -17.13 0.16 -5.24
CA THR A 250 -17.97 -0.87 -4.63
C THR A 250 -19.36 -0.86 -5.27
N LEU A 251 -19.78 -2.01 -5.81
CA LEU A 251 -21.09 -2.19 -6.42
C LEU A 251 -22.14 -2.37 -5.33
N TYR A 252 -23.22 -1.59 -5.40
CA TYR A 252 -24.34 -1.72 -4.47
C TYR A 252 -25.44 -2.55 -5.12
N LYS A 253 -26.10 -3.40 -4.34
CA LYS A 253 -27.31 -4.13 -4.74
C LYS A 253 -28.38 -3.12 -5.12
N ASN A 254 -28.83 -3.19 -6.36
CA ASN A 254 -29.91 -2.35 -6.85
C ASN A 254 -31.21 -2.71 -6.12
N LEU A 255 -31.93 -1.69 -5.66
CA LEU A 255 -33.29 -1.82 -5.16
C LEU A 255 -34.28 -1.62 -6.33
N PRO A 256 -35.53 -2.12 -6.24
CA PRO A 256 -36.53 -1.91 -7.28
C PRO A 256 -36.64 -0.43 -7.68
N GLY A 257 -36.41 -0.13 -8.96
CA GLY A 257 -36.45 1.24 -9.50
C GLY A 257 -35.22 2.12 -9.21
N ARG A 258 -34.15 1.56 -8.61
CA ARG A 258 -32.92 2.29 -8.28
C ARG A 258 -31.70 1.59 -8.85
N ASP A 259 -31.01 2.25 -9.77
CA ASP A 259 -29.71 1.83 -10.28
C ASP A 259 -28.62 2.53 -9.48
N TYR A 260 -27.99 1.86 -8.52
CA TYR A 260 -26.92 2.45 -7.71
C TYR A 260 -25.55 2.45 -8.40
N SER A 261 -25.49 2.10 -9.68
CA SER A 261 -24.27 2.14 -10.47
C SER A 261 -24.24 3.29 -11.49
N HIS A 262 -25.36 4.02 -11.71
CA HIS A 262 -25.44 5.05 -12.75
C HIS A 262 -24.45 6.23 -12.59
N LEU A 263 -23.94 6.46 -11.38
CA LEU A 263 -22.94 7.50 -11.08
C LEU A 263 -21.51 6.99 -10.98
N ASP A 264 -21.27 5.68 -11.08
CA ASP A 264 -19.98 5.06 -10.75
C ASP A 264 -18.85 5.60 -11.64
N GLN A 265 -19.12 5.74 -12.93
CA GLN A 265 -18.15 6.28 -13.87
C GLN A 265 -17.78 7.74 -13.56
N PHE A 266 -18.77 8.57 -13.22
CA PHE A 266 -18.52 9.97 -12.85
C PHE A 266 -17.75 10.10 -11.53
N ILE A 267 -18.04 9.22 -10.55
CA ILE A 267 -17.28 9.15 -9.30
C ILE A 267 -15.83 8.77 -9.59
N LEU A 268 -15.59 7.74 -10.41
CA LEU A 268 -14.24 7.31 -10.79
C LEU A 268 -13.46 8.42 -11.50
N GLU A 269 -14.09 9.13 -12.44
CA GLU A 269 -13.47 10.24 -13.18
C GLU A 269 -13.11 11.41 -12.26
N ALA A 270 -14.05 11.86 -11.43
CA ALA A 270 -13.82 12.95 -10.48
C ALA A 270 -12.70 12.61 -9.49
N VAL A 271 -12.75 11.42 -8.90
CA VAL A 271 -11.75 10.96 -7.92
C VAL A 271 -10.39 10.76 -8.58
N SER A 272 -10.32 10.22 -9.79
CA SER A 272 -9.05 10.09 -10.53
C SER A 272 -8.44 11.45 -10.82
N PHE A 273 -9.23 12.41 -11.32
CA PHE A 273 -8.74 13.74 -11.64
C PHE A 273 -8.12 14.44 -10.43
N TRP A 274 -8.85 14.49 -9.30
CA TRP A 274 -8.38 15.18 -8.12
C TRP A 274 -7.23 14.44 -7.42
N ASN A 275 -7.24 13.11 -7.43
CA ASN A 275 -6.08 12.33 -6.97
C ASN A 275 -4.81 12.69 -7.77
N ASP A 276 -4.90 12.73 -9.09
CA ASP A 276 -3.74 13.02 -9.93
C ASP A 276 -3.33 14.51 -9.88
N PHE A 277 -4.27 15.41 -9.63
CA PHE A 277 -3.98 16.82 -9.33
C PHE A 277 -3.16 16.95 -8.05
N PHE A 278 -3.70 16.52 -6.91
CA PHE A 278 -3.07 16.71 -5.60
C PHE A 278 -1.81 15.84 -5.41
N ALA A 279 -1.69 14.71 -6.11
CA ALA A 279 -0.48 13.89 -6.07
C ALA A 279 0.76 14.56 -6.69
N ARG A 280 0.58 15.58 -7.54
CA ARG A 280 1.67 16.33 -8.17
C ARG A 280 2.18 17.48 -7.31
N GLU A 281 1.52 17.79 -6.21
CA GLU A 281 1.91 18.89 -5.33
C GLU A 281 3.08 18.48 -4.42
N LYS A 282 3.92 19.45 -4.02
CA LYS A 282 5.08 19.21 -3.16
C LYS A 282 4.69 18.56 -1.83
N ASP A 283 3.59 19.03 -1.24
CA ASP A 283 2.99 18.49 -0.03
C ASP A 283 1.71 17.72 -0.40
N ALA A 284 1.85 16.68 -1.22
CA ALA A 284 0.75 15.81 -1.64
C ALA A 284 0.07 15.13 -0.44
N PRO A 285 -1.22 14.76 -0.56
CA PRO A 285 -1.89 13.98 0.47
C PRO A 285 -1.16 12.66 0.67
N PRO A 286 -0.99 12.21 1.93
CA PRO A 286 -0.33 10.94 2.21
C PRO A 286 -1.08 9.78 1.51
N LEU A 287 -2.41 9.87 1.47
CA LEU A 287 -3.29 8.85 0.91
C LEU A 287 -4.17 9.43 -0.18
N ARG A 288 -4.35 8.65 -1.26
CA ARG A 288 -5.34 8.94 -2.30
C ARG A 288 -6.75 8.71 -1.78
N LEU A 289 -7.72 9.43 -2.34
CA LEU A 289 -9.13 9.26 -2.04
C LEU A 289 -9.66 8.00 -2.73
N ASP A 290 -10.39 7.17 -1.99
CA ASP A 290 -11.07 5.97 -2.52
C ASP A 290 -12.43 6.37 -3.17
N PRO A 291 -12.67 6.03 -4.46
CA PRO A 291 -13.97 6.19 -5.11
C PRO A 291 -15.16 5.61 -4.33
N SER A 292 -14.96 4.49 -3.63
CA SER A 292 -16.01 3.85 -2.83
C SER A 292 -16.40 4.67 -1.59
N LEU A 293 -15.45 5.44 -1.02
CA LEU A 293 -15.76 6.39 0.06
C LEU A 293 -16.61 7.54 -0.48
N VAL A 294 -16.29 8.05 -1.66
CA VAL A 294 -17.10 9.08 -2.33
C VAL A 294 -18.49 8.54 -2.64
N LYS A 295 -18.62 7.31 -3.15
CA LYS A 295 -19.92 6.67 -3.37
C LYS A 295 -20.75 6.58 -2.09
N ALA A 296 -20.13 6.24 -0.96
CA ALA A 296 -20.80 6.20 0.33
C ALA A 296 -21.26 7.58 0.80
N ILE A 297 -20.47 8.63 0.59
CA ILE A 297 -20.86 10.02 0.85
C ILE A 297 -22.06 10.40 -0.02
N VAL A 298 -21.99 10.18 -1.33
CA VAL A 298 -23.09 10.49 -2.27
C VAL A 298 -24.37 9.72 -1.91
N TYR A 299 -24.23 8.46 -1.49
CA TYR A 299 -25.35 7.65 -0.99
C TYR A 299 -25.96 8.25 0.29
N ARG A 300 -25.13 8.73 1.22
CA ARG A 300 -25.60 9.37 2.44
C ARG A 300 -26.32 10.69 2.16
N GLU A 301 -25.79 11.49 1.25
CA GLU A 301 -26.28 12.82 0.91
C GLU A 301 -27.58 12.78 0.12
N SER A 302 -27.66 11.92 -0.90
CA SER A 302 -28.77 11.97 -1.87
C SER A 302 -29.27 10.59 -2.29
N ARG A 303 -28.84 9.52 -1.64
CA ARG A 303 -29.06 8.14 -2.09
C ARG A 303 -28.67 7.95 -3.55
N LEU A 304 -27.55 8.55 -3.97
CA LEU A 304 -27.10 8.58 -5.38
C LEU A 304 -28.10 9.33 -6.29
N GLY A 305 -28.67 10.45 -5.82
CA GLY A 305 -29.62 11.27 -6.58
C GLY A 305 -31.07 10.78 -6.59
N TYR A 306 -31.42 9.82 -5.74
CA TYR A 306 -32.79 9.27 -5.59
C TYR A 306 -33.57 9.83 -4.38
N TYR A 307 -32.96 10.65 -3.51
CA TYR A 307 -33.62 11.19 -2.31
C TYR A 307 -33.12 12.61 -1.97
N PRO A 308 -33.99 13.55 -1.51
CA PRO A 308 -35.43 13.41 -1.26
C PRO A 308 -36.31 13.28 -2.51
N ASP A 309 -35.85 13.82 -3.64
CA ASP A 309 -36.54 13.76 -4.92
C ASP A 309 -35.77 12.91 -5.93
N ASN A 310 -36.47 12.34 -6.90
CA ASN A 310 -35.81 11.65 -8.02
C ASN A 310 -35.09 12.68 -8.90
N GLN A 311 -33.81 12.43 -9.20
CA GLN A 311 -32.95 13.24 -10.09
C GLN A 311 -32.40 14.54 -9.50
N ILE A 312 -31.89 14.48 -8.27
CA ILE A 312 -31.16 15.61 -7.69
C ILE A 312 -29.86 15.83 -8.47
N VAL A 313 -29.66 17.08 -8.90
CA VAL A 313 -28.44 17.54 -9.57
C VAL A 313 -27.26 17.59 -8.59
N ASP A 314 -27.48 18.17 -7.40
CA ASP A 314 -26.44 18.33 -6.39
C ASP A 314 -26.31 17.10 -5.48
N VAL A 315 -25.87 15.98 -6.04
CA VAL A 315 -25.83 14.68 -5.35
C VAL A 315 -24.88 14.63 -4.15
N MET A 316 -23.94 15.57 -4.04
CA MET A 316 -23.01 15.72 -2.91
C MET A 316 -23.36 16.89 -1.97
N GLN A 317 -24.46 17.61 -2.24
CA GLN A 317 -25.00 18.70 -1.40
C GLN A 317 -24.00 19.86 -1.14
N VAL A 318 -23.05 20.09 -2.06
CA VAL A 318 -22.05 21.17 -1.92
C VAL A 318 -22.48 22.51 -2.52
N TRP A 319 -23.56 22.50 -3.29
CA TRP A 319 -24.11 23.65 -4.00
C TRP A 319 -25.40 24.21 -3.38
N ASP A 320 -25.84 23.61 -2.27
CA ASP A 320 -26.90 24.16 -1.41
C ASP A 320 -26.55 25.63 -1.05
N PRO A 321 -27.46 26.60 -1.28
CA PRO A 321 -27.27 28.00 -0.89
C PRO A 321 -26.89 28.22 0.59
N GLN A 322 -27.26 27.31 1.48
CA GLN A 322 -26.94 27.36 2.91
C GLN A 322 -25.59 26.70 3.24
N ASN A 323 -24.99 25.96 2.30
CA ASN A 323 -23.72 25.30 2.53
C ASN A 323 -22.54 26.26 2.26
N PRO A 324 -21.66 26.51 3.25
CA PRO A 324 -20.48 27.36 3.07
C PRO A 324 -19.49 26.82 2.02
N ALA A 325 -19.61 25.55 1.63
CA ALA A 325 -18.85 24.95 0.53
C ALA A 325 -18.94 25.77 -0.76
N LYS A 326 -20.13 26.28 -1.07
CA LYS A 326 -20.38 27.04 -2.31
C LYS A 326 -19.52 28.28 -2.42
N ASP A 327 -19.43 29.06 -1.34
CA ASP A 327 -18.64 30.29 -1.32
C ASP A 327 -17.13 30.00 -1.42
N ALA A 328 -16.66 28.90 -0.80
CA ALA A 328 -15.29 28.44 -0.95
C ALA A 328 -14.98 27.99 -2.38
N LEU A 329 -15.86 27.17 -2.98
CA LEU A 329 -15.71 26.68 -4.35
C LEU A 329 -15.76 27.80 -5.41
N LEU A 330 -16.55 28.85 -5.16
CA LEU A 330 -16.59 30.09 -5.96
C LEU A 330 -15.38 31.00 -5.71
N GLY A 331 -14.54 30.66 -4.76
CA GLY A 331 -13.35 31.41 -4.39
C GLY A 331 -13.60 32.73 -3.68
N LYS A 332 -14.74 32.83 -2.99
CA LYS A 332 -15.04 33.97 -2.10
C LYS A 332 -14.34 33.85 -0.75
N THR A 333 -13.75 32.70 -0.45
CA THR A 333 -12.90 32.48 0.74
C THR A 333 -11.45 32.22 0.32
N VAL A 334 -10.51 32.34 1.27
CA VAL A 334 -9.08 32.07 1.03
C VAL A 334 -8.87 30.65 0.51
N ALA A 335 -8.07 30.54 -0.55
CA ALA A 335 -7.85 29.30 -1.32
C ALA A 335 -6.77 28.42 -0.67
N ASN A 336 -7.04 27.99 0.57
CA ASN A 336 -6.11 27.21 1.40
C ASN A 336 -5.60 25.93 0.72
N GLU A 337 -6.25 25.48 -0.36
CA GLU A 337 -5.83 24.30 -1.11
C GLU A 337 -4.73 24.54 -2.17
N PHE A 338 -4.42 25.78 -2.57
CA PHE A 338 -3.45 26.06 -3.62
C PHE A 338 -2.20 26.70 -3.04
N ILE A 339 -1.03 26.36 -3.58
CA ILE A 339 0.25 26.98 -3.19
C ILE A 339 0.52 28.17 -4.11
N SER A 340 0.92 29.31 -3.53
CA SER A 340 1.27 30.50 -4.28
C SER A 340 2.49 30.24 -5.18
N PRO A 341 2.39 30.47 -6.50
CA PRO A 341 3.54 30.30 -7.40
C PRO A 341 4.62 31.38 -7.18
N SER A 342 4.28 32.50 -6.54
CA SER A 342 5.20 33.62 -6.28
C SER A 342 5.74 33.67 -4.85
N GLN A 343 5.17 32.88 -3.92
CA GLN A 343 5.57 32.86 -2.51
C GLN A 343 5.69 31.42 -2.03
N ILE A 344 6.91 30.90 -2.06
CA ILE A 344 7.24 29.53 -1.62
C ILE A 344 6.78 29.34 -0.16
N GLY A 345 5.89 28.37 0.07
CA GLY A 345 5.35 28.07 1.41
C GLY A 345 4.16 28.94 1.84
N HIS A 346 3.54 29.67 0.91
CA HIS A 346 2.30 30.40 1.18
C HIS A 346 1.12 29.81 0.41
N ILE A 347 -0.05 29.84 1.04
CA ILE A 347 -1.33 29.61 0.38
C ILE A 347 -1.54 30.66 -0.72
N SER A 348 -2.05 30.24 -1.87
CA SER A 348 -2.52 31.12 -2.92
C SER A 348 -3.81 31.82 -2.48
N TYR A 349 -3.88 33.13 -2.65
CA TYR A 349 -5.13 33.88 -2.51
C TYR A 349 -5.98 33.84 -3.79
N SER A 350 -5.50 33.18 -4.85
CA SER A 350 -6.17 33.08 -6.13
C SER A 350 -6.35 31.62 -6.57
N TYR A 351 -7.58 31.31 -6.97
CA TYR A 351 -7.94 30.04 -7.60
C TYR A 351 -7.51 30.05 -9.06
N PRO A 352 -6.83 29.00 -9.55
CA PRO A 352 -6.66 28.79 -10.99
C PRO A 352 -8.00 28.84 -11.71
N ASP A 353 -8.05 29.32 -12.96
CA ASP A 353 -9.32 29.48 -13.69
C ASP A 353 -10.09 28.15 -13.84
N PHE A 354 -9.38 27.03 -14.05
CA PHE A 354 -9.99 25.70 -14.10
C PHE A 354 -10.60 25.24 -12.76
N ALA A 355 -10.20 25.86 -11.65
CA ALA A 355 -10.65 25.57 -10.30
C ALA A 355 -11.73 26.54 -9.81
N ARG A 356 -12.22 27.44 -10.65
CA ARG A 356 -13.40 28.25 -10.33
C ARG A 356 -14.63 27.55 -10.86
N VAL A 357 -15.63 27.37 -10.01
CA VAL A 357 -16.87 26.72 -10.42
C VAL A 357 -17.72 27.70 -11.22
N PRO A 358 -17.98 27.47 -12.52
CA PRO A 358 -18.87 28.34 -13.26
C PRO A 358 -20.33 28.12 -12.82
N LYS A 359 -20.72 26.87 -12.51
CA LYS A 359 -22.05 26.41 -12.10
C LYS A 359 -22.05 24.89 -11.84
N VAL A 360 -23.08 24.39 -11.15
CA VAL A 360 -23.41 22.96 -10.99
C VAL A 360 -24.82 22.73 -11.56
N ASN A 361 -24.92 22.12 -12.74
CA ASN A 361 -26.18 21.88 -13.46
C ASN A 361 -26.47 20.40 -13.69
N ASN A 362 -25.51 19.53 -13.45
CA ASN A 362 -25.67 18.09 -13.59
C ASN A 362 -24.90 17.35 -12.48
N GLN A 363 -25.19 16.06 -12.36
CA GLN A 363 -24.64 15.20 -11.31
C GLN A 363 -23.11 15.02 -11.46
N GLN A 364 -22.58 15.00 -12.69
CA GLN A 364 -21.15 14.93 -12.96
C GLN A 364 -20.42 16.17 -12.40
N GLU A 365 -20.96 17.37 -12.61
CA GLU A 365 -20.44 18.61 -12.05
C GLU A 365 -20.52 18.60 -10.51
N SER A 366 -21.64 18.15 -9.93
CA SER A 366 -21.77 18.04 -8.46
C SER A 366 -20.71 17.10 -7.88
N LEU A 367 -20.49 15.93 -8.48
CA LEU A 367 -19.45 14.99 -8.07
C LEU A 367 -18.05 15.58 -8.20
N PHE A 368 -17.75 16.22 -9.33
CA PHE A 368 -16.44 16.82 -9.56
C PHE A 368 -16.10 17.86 -8.49
N TRP A 369 -17.03 18.74 -8.15
CA TRP A 369 -16.81 19.79 -7.15
C TRP A 369 -16.94 19.29 -5.71
N GLY A 370 -17.80 18.32 -5.46
CA GLY A 370 -17.93 17.68 -4.14
C GLY A 370 -16.68 16.91 -3.74
N VAL A 371 -16.04 16.21 -4.70
CA VAL A 371 -14.74 15.57 -4.47
C VAL A 371 -13.67 16.60 -4.13
N ARG A 372 -13.58 17.71 -4.88
CA ARG A 372 -12.67 18.81 -4.54
C ARG A 372 -12.91 19.37 -3.14
N TRP A 373 -14.18 19.57 -2.78
CA TRP A 373 -14.55 20.05 -1.46
C TRP A 373 -14.07 19.10 -0.36
N LEU A 374 -14.17 17.79 -0.58
CA LEU A 374 -13.61 16.81 0.34
C LEU A 374 -12.08 16.93 0.46
N TYR A 375 -11.36 17.19 -0.63
CA TYR A 375 -9.93 17.52 -0.56
C TYR A 375 -9.68 18.81 0.22
N TYR A 376 -10.46 19.86 0.00
CA TYR A 376 -10.36 21.09 0.77
C TYR A 376 -10.50 20.81 2.27
N LYS A 377 -11.50 20.00 2.65
CA LYS A 377 -11.77 19.63 4.04
C LYS A 377 -10.73 18.68 4.64
N SER A 378 -10.03 17.93 3.81
CA SER A 378 -8.88 17.14 4.26
C SER A 378 -7.65 18.01 4.55
N GLN A 379 -7.64 19.29 4.20
CA GLN A 379 -6.48 20.17 4.39
C GLN A 379 -6.64 21.06 5.62
N TYR A 380 -5.52 21.29 6.32
CA TYR A 380 -5.45 22.25 7.41
C TYR A 380 -4.08 22.91 7.46
N LEU A 381 -4.01 24.05 8.13
CA LEU A 381 -2.75 24.74 8.39
C LEU A 381 -2.22 24.33 9.76
N LEU A 382 -0.91 24.10 9.83
CA LEU A 382 -0.24 23.80 11.09
C LEU A 382 -0.31 25.02 12.01
N GLU A 383 -0.81 24.82 13.23
CA GLU A 383 -0.81 25.79 14.31
C GLU A 383 0.09 25.30 15.45
N ASP A 384 0.85 26.22 16.05
CA ASP A 384 1.60 26.02 17.29
C ASP A 384 1.04 26.91 18.40
N GLU A 385 1.69 26.93 19.58
CA GLU A 385 1.27 27.77 20.73
C GLU A 385 1.23 29.27 20.40
N LYS A 386 1.88 29.71 19.33
CA LYS A 386 1.96 31.11 18.85
C LYS A 386 1.03 31.37 17.66
N GLY A 387 0.18 30.40 17.29
CA GLY A 387 -0.77 30.48 16.19
C GLY A 387 -0.27 29.77 14.92
N LEU A 388 -0.71 30.23 13.75
CA LEU A 388 -0.33 29.61 12.48
C LEU A 388 1.19 29.66 12.26
N VAL A 389 1.78 28.48 12.04
CA VAL A 389 3.21 28.34 11.76
C VAL A 389 3.54 29.05 10.45
N LYS A 390 4.56 29.92 10.45
CA LYS A 390 5.05 30.64 9.27
C LYS A 390 6.43 30.11 8.84
N PRO A 391 6.67 29.83 7.55
CA PRO A 391 5.71 29.91 6.44
C PRO A 391 4.57 28.89 6.61
N TYR A 392 3.39 29.20 6.08
CA TYR A 392 2.19 28.37 6.28
C TYR A 392 2.43 26.94 5.81
N VAL A 393 2.42 26.00 6.76
CA VAL A 393 2.60 24.58 6.45
C VAL A 393 1.23 23.93 6.32
N ARG A 394 0.88 23.55 5.08
CA ARG A 394 -0.30 22.73 4.84
C ARG A 394 -0.05 21.30 5.34
N LYS A 395 -1.05 20.74 6.01
CA LYS A 395 -1.10 19.34 6.46
C LYS A 395 -2.41 18.71 6.01
N TRP A 396 -2.43 17.38 6.05
CA TRP A 396 -3.56 16.56 5.62
C TRP A 396 -4.14 15.81 6.80
N ARG A 397 -5.44 15.95 7.00
CA ARG A 397 -6.25 15.13 7.88
C ARG A 397 -6.42 13.73 7.28
N SER A 398 -6.78 12.77 8.11
CA SER A 398 -7.28 11.48 7.61
C SER A 398 -8.58 11.68 6.82
N TRP A 399 -8.92 10.75 5.91
CA TRP A 399 -10.19 10.83 5.18
C TRP A 399 -11.42 10.79 6.10
N ARG A 400 -11.34 10.09 7.24
CA ARG A 400 -12.42 10.10 8.25
C ARG A 400 -12.63 11.48 8.86
N GLU A 401 -11.55 12.17 9.21
CA GLU A 401 -11.63 13.55 9.70
C GLU A 401 -12.06 14.53 8.61
N ALA A 402 -11.69 14.28 7.35
CA ALA A 402 -12.18 15.05 6.21
C ALA A 402 -13.69 14.89 6.03
N VAL A 403 -14.22 13.67 6.15
CA VAL A 403 -15.68 13.39 6.15
C VAL A 403 -16.37 14.07 7.33
N ARG A 404 -15.77 14.07 8.53
CA ARG A 404 -16.29 14.83 9.68
C ARG A 404 -16.39 16.33 9.37
N ALA A 405 -15.35 16.90 8.76
CA ALA A 405 -15.30 18.32 8.44
C ALA A 405 -16.13 18.69 7.20
N TYR A 406 -16.47 17.69 6.37
CA TYR A 406 -17.27 17.83 5.15
C TYR A 406 -18.65 18.40 5.46
N ASN A 407 -19.31 17.83 6.47
CA ASN A 407 -20.54 18.37 7.02
C ASN A 407 -20.20 19.46 8.05
N ALA A 408 -20.70 20.68 7.84
CA ALA A 408 -20.38 21.83 8.67
C ALA A 408 -21.12 21.86 10.01
N ASN A 409 -22.07 20.93 10.24
CA ASN A 409 -22.84 20.86 11.47
C ASN A 409 -22.10 20.03 12.55
N PRO A 410 -21.53 20.66 13.59
CA PRO A 410 -20.81 19.96 14.64
C PRO A 410 -21.71 19.06 15.51
N GLU A 411 -23.02 19.29 15.55
CA GLU A 411 -23.96 18.54 16.39
C GLU A 411 -24.20 17.12 15.85
N ILE A 412 -24.15 16.93 14.53
CA ILE A 412 -24.38 15.65 13.85
C ILE A 412 -23.10 15.06 13.24
N GLY A 413 -21.93 15.65 13.49
CA GLY A 413 -20.69 15.28 12.82
C GLY A 413 -20.28 13.83 13.02
N GLU A 414 -20.40 13.29 14.24
CA GLU A 414 -20.08 11.87 14.51
C GLU A 414 -21.14 10.90 13.96
N GLU A 415 -22.41 11.29 14.01
CA GLU A 415 -23.50 10.52 13.42
C GLU A 415 -23.26 10.37 11.91
N TYR A 416 -23.08 11.49 11.21
CA TYR A 416 -22.80 11.51 9.77
C TYR A 416 -21.58 10.66 9.40
N VAL A 417 -20.48 10.76 10.15
CA VAL A 417 -19.29 9.93 9.93
C VAL A 417 -19.60 8.45 10.14
N SER A 418 -20.30 8.09 11.22
CA SER A 418 -20.69 6.70 11.49
C SER A 418 -21.52 6.12 10.35
N GLU A 419 -22.46 6.90 9.84
CA GLU A 419 -23.37 6.53 8.75
C GLU A 419 -22.64 6.32 7.42
N VAL A 420 -21.80 7.28 7.00
CA VAL A 420 -20.98 7.15 5.78
C VAL A 420 -20.08 5.93 5.87
N PHE A 421 -19.41 5.73 7.01
CA PHE A 421 -18.50 4.60 7.19
C PHE A 421 -19.24 3.26 7.36
N SER A 422 -20.49 3.25 7.83
CA SER A 422 -21.33 2.05 7.81
C SER A 422 -21.59 1.58 6.37
N VAL A 423 -21.92 2.51 5.47
CA VAL A 423 -22.11 2.22 4.05
C VAL A 423 -20.79 1.80 3.38
N TYR A 424 -19.71 2.53 3.66
CA TYR A 424 -18.40 2.32 3.04
C TYR A 424 -17.69 1.05 3.51
N GLU A 425 -17.70 0.73 4.81
CA GLU A 425 -16.93 -0.38 5.37
C GLU A 425 -17.76 -1.66 5.51
N LYS A 426 -19.07 -1.54 5.78
CA LYS A 426 -19.95 -2.68 6.09
C LYS A 426 -20.99 -2.94 5.02
N GLY A 427 -21.18 -2.01 4.08
CA GLY A 427 -22.26 -2.09 3.11
C GLY A 427 -23.64 -2.02 3.77
N VAL A 428 -23.79 -1.35 4.92
CA VAL A 428 -25.08 -1.23 5.61
C VAL A 428 -25.51 0.23 5.67
N ASP A 429 -26.71 0.54 5.19
CA ASP A 429 -27.27 1.89 5.25
C ASP A 429 -28.02 2.21 6.55
N LEU A 430 -28.61 3.42 6.62
CA LEU A 430 -29.33 3.93 7.78
C LEU A 430 -30.59 3.12 8.12
N GLU A 431 -31.16 2.45 7.13
CA GLU A 431 -32.37 1.65 7.26
C GLU A 431 -32.01 0.19 7.61
N GLY A 432 -30.72 -0.13 7.69
CA GLY A 432 -30.21 -1.47 7.94
C GLY A 432 -30.15 -2.35 6.69
N ASN A 433 -30.35 -1.79 5.50
CA ASN A 433 -30.26 -2.55 4.25
C ASN A 433 -28.81 -2.93 3.94
N THR A 434 -28.57 -4.19 3.58
CA THR A 434 -27.25 -4.66 3.13
C THR A 434 -27.08 -4.40 1.63
N LEU A 435 -26.21 -3.47 1.29
CA LEU A 435 -25.87 -3.04 -0.06
C LEU A 435 -24.85 -3.95 -0.75
N TRP A 436 -23.95 -4.64 -0.04
CA TRP A 436 -23.02 -5.60 -0.66
C TRP A 436 -22.56 -6.68 0.31
#